data_AF-A0A2N6E6M8-F1
#
_entry.id   AF-A0A2N6E6M8-F1
#
_cell.length_a   1.000
_cell.length_b   1.000
_cell.length_c   1.000
_cell.angle_alpha   90.00
_cell.angle_beta   90.00
_cell.angle_gamma   90.00
#
_symmetry.space_group_name_H-M   'P 1'
#
loop_
_entity.id
_entity.type
_entity.pdbx_description
1 polymer ?
#
loop_
_entity_poly.entity_id
_entity_poly.type
_entity_poly.pdbx_seq_one_letter_code
_entity_poly.pdbx_strand_id
1 'polypeptide(L)'
;MADKGNNSSSATIPVGVKAMLAGGAASYLLLKAGSGYAWMLRPPGAIAEGVFLKKCLRCGRCAHVCPYDAVKMGKLTDGLAIGTPVIVPRETPCYLCPDLPCVKSCPSGALDPELKDPLKTRMGTAVITEREECLSIKGLRCEVCYRTC
;
A
#
# COMPACT_ATOMS: atom_id res chain seq x y z
N MET A 1 54.42 27.65 21.80
CA MET A 1 53.30 27.04 22.53
C MET A 1 52.05 27.83 22.23
N ALA A 2 51.13 27.25 21.45
CA ALA A 2 49.85 27.85 21.08
C ALA A 2 48.80 27.55 22.16
N ASP A 3 48.18 28.59 22.71
CA ASP A 3 47.07 28.48 23.66
C ASP A 3 45.73 28.54 22.92
N LYS A 4 44.78 27.75 23.41
CA LYS A 4 43.48 27.43 22.80
C LYS A 4 42.46 28.53 23.11
N GLY A 5 41.80 29.06 22.07
CA GLY A 5 40.63 29.94 22.20
C GLY A 5 39.43 29.38 21.44
N ASN A 6 38.71 28.44 22.05
CA ASN A 6 37.44 27.90 21.55
C ASN A 6 36.30 28.91 21.78
N ASN A 7 35.92 29.65 20.74
CA ASN A 7 34.71 30.48 20.73
C ASN A 7 33.47 29.59 20.54
N SER A 8 33.01 28.94 21.60
CA SER A 8 31.68 28.34 21.64
C SER A 8 30.65 29.43 21.94
N SER A 9 30.30 30.21 20.91
CA SER A 9 29.11 31.07 20.92
C SER A 9 27.87 30.18 21.04
N SER A 10 27.43 29.97 22.28
CA SER A 10 26.23 29.22 22.64
C SER A 10 25.01 30.02 22.18
N ALA A 11 24.56 29.76 20.95
CA ALA A 11 23.31 30.28 20.41
C ALA A 11 22.15 29.79 21.29
N THR A 12 21.73 30.63 22.22
CA THR A 12 20.60 30.41 23.11
C THR A 12 19.32 30.61 22.31
N ILE A 13 18.84 29.53 21.69
CA ILE A 13 17.56 29.51 20.98
C ILE A 13 16.45 29.83 22.01
N PRO A 14 15.63 30.87 21.79
CA PRO A 14 14.60 31.29 22.75
C PRO A 14 13.60 30.16 23.00
N VAL A 15 13.13 30.05 24.25
CA VAL A 15 12.25 28.96 24.74
C VAL A 15 11.03 28.74 23.85
N GLY A 16 10.47 29.80 23.27
CA GLY A 16 9.35 29.72 22.33
C GLY A 16 9.67 29.01 21.01
N VAL A 17 10.88 29.15 20.47
CA VAL A 17 11.31 28.48 19.24
C VAL A 17 11.63 27.01 19.50
N LYS A 18 12.19 26.67 20.67
CA LYS A 18 12.38 25.26 21.08
C LYS A 18 11.05 24.53 21.25
N ALA A 19 10.04 25.17 21.84
CA ALA A 19 8.70 24.59 21.98
C ALA A 19 8.01 24.39 20.63
N MET A 20 8.17 25.31 19.68
CA MET A 20 7.65 25.15 18.32
C MET A 20 8.38 24.09 17.49
N LEU A 21 9.70 23.95 17.65
CA LEU A 21 10.45 22.87 17.00
C LEU A 21 10.11 21.50 17.60
N ALA A 22 9.94 21.41 18.92
CA ALA A 22 9.51 20.17 19.59
C ALA A 22 8.07 19.80 19.22
N GLY A 23 7.13 20.76 19.22
CA GLY A 23 5.75 20.54 18.81
C GLY A 23 5.62 20.24 17.32
N GLY A 24 6.37 20.93 16.47
CA GLY A 24 6.42 20.70 15.02
C GLY A 24 7.04 19.34 14.68
N ALA A 25 8.14 18.96 15.34
CA ALA A 25 8.75 17.63 15.17
C ALA A 25 7.83 16.51 15.68
N ALA A 26 7.18 16.69 16.83
CA ALA A 26 6.23 15.71 17.36
C ALA A 26 5.00 15.56 16.45
N SER A 27 4.42 16.67 15.96
CA SER A 27 3.31 16.63 15.01
C SER A 27 3.71 16.00 13.68
N TYR A 28 4.92 16.27 13.18
CA TYR A 28 5.44 15.68 11.95
C TYR A 28 5.67 14.17 12.10
N LEU A 29 6.22 13.73 13.25
CA LEU A 29 6.39 12.32 13.58
C LEU A 29 5.05 11.58 13.71
N LEU A 30 4.05 12.20 14.36
CA LEU A 30 2.70 11.65 14.47
C LEU A 30 2.00 11.53 13.11
N LEU A 31 2.16 12.52 12.23
CA LEU A 31 1.64 12.46 10.86
C LEU A 31 2.33 11.38 10.02
N LYS A 32 3.63 11.13 10.26
CA LYS A 32 4.40 10.11 9.53
C LYS A 32 4.15 8.68 10.03
N ALA A 33 3.73 8.50 11.27
CA ALA A 33 3.47 7.19 11.88
C ALA A 33 2.26 6.45 11.27
N GLY A 34 1.43 7.12 10.47
CA GLY A 34 0.32 6.51 9.75
C GLY A 34 0.74 5.63 8.56
N SER A 35 1.99 5.16 8.41
CA SER A 35 2.46 4.46 7.20
C SER A 35 2.22 2.93 7.18
N GLY A 36 1.22 2.43 7.89
CA GLY A 36 0.88 1.00 7.94
C GLY A 36 0.19 0.50 6.66
N TYR A 37 0.86 0.53 5.50
CA TYR A 37 0.29 0.14 4.20
C TYR A 37 0.89 -1.11 3.57
N ALA A 38 1.85 -1.77 4.21
CA ALA A 38 2.72 -2.73 3.53
C ALA A 38 2.02 -4.01 3.01
N TRP A 39 0.75 -4.25 3.35
CA TRP A 39 0.11 -5.56 3.11
C TRP A 39 -1.20 -5.51 2.31
N MET A 40 -1.70 -4.33 1.92
CA MET A 40 -2.96 -4.24 1.18
C MET A 40 -2.68 -4.12 -0.33
N LEU A 41 -3.15 -5.11 -1.10
CA LEU A 41 -3.03 -5.07 -2.55
C LEU A 41 -4.11 -4.19 -3.16
N ARG A 42 -3.79 -3.54 -4.28
CA ARG A 42 -4.78 -2.78 -5.05
C ARG A 42 -5.51 -3.69 -6.05
N PRO A 43 -6.72 -3.30 -6.49
CA PRO A 43 -7.40 -4.01 -7.58
C PRO A 43 -6.60 -4.03 -8.88
N PRO A 44 -6.94 -4.93 -9.82
CA PRO A 44 -6.35 -4.96 -11.15
C PRO A 44 -6.36 -3.58 -11.83
N GLY A 45 -5.27 -3.25 -12.51
CA GLY A 45 -5.13 -1.98 -13.25
C GLY A 45 -4.80 -0.78 -12.37
N ALA A 46 -4.60 -0.91 -11.07
CA ALA A 46 -4.19 0.23 -10.26
C ALA A 46 -2.88 0.84 -10.76
N ILE A 47 -2.92 2.15 -11.05
CA ILE A 47 -1.73 2.93 -11.39
C ILE A 47 -0.82 3.10 -10.16
N ALA A 48 0.36 3.70 -10.35
CA ALA A 48 1.30 3.95 -9.26
C ALA A 48 0.62 4.60 -8.04
N GLU A 49 0.88 4.05 -6.84
CA GLU A 49 0.15 4.34 -5.60
C GLU A 49 -0.04 5.83 -5.32
N GLY A 50 1.01 6.64 -5.47
CA GLY A 50 0.93 8.09 -5.24
C GLY A 50 0.00 8.83 -6.20
N VAL A 51 -0.18 8.33 -7.42
CA VAL A 51 -1.13 8.88 -8.41
C VAL A 51 -2.53 8.29 -8.19
N PHE A 52 -2.59 7.00 -7.84
CA PHE A 52 -3.83 6.29 -7.52
C PHE A 52 -4.59 7.01 -6.39
N LEU A 53 -3.93 7.34 -5.28
CA LEU A 53 -4.54 8.02 -4.13
C LEU A 53 -5.12 9.40 -4.48
N LYS A 54 -4.57 10.07 -5.51
CA LYS A 54 -5.04 11.37 -6.00
C LYS A 54 -6.21 11.24 -6.98
N LYS A 55 -6.20 10.20 -7.83
CA LYS A 55 -7.26 9.96 -8.83
C LYS A 55 -8.46 9.21 -8.27
N CYS A 56 -8.29 8.41 -7.22
CA CYS A 56 -9.38 7.60 -6.69
C CYS A 56 -10.45 8.51 -6.05
N LEU A 57 -11.66 8.48 -6.62
CA LEU A 57 -12.81 9.25 -6.11
C LEU A 57 -13.48 8.58 -4.90
N ARG A 58 -12.98 7.43 -4.43
CA ARG A 58 -13.58 6.68 -3.31
C ARG A 58 -15.06 6.31 -3.53
N CYS A 59 -15.46 6.18 -4.80
CA CYS A 59 -16.86 6.00 -5.19
C CYS A 59 -17.42 4.58 -4.97
N GLY A 60 -16.57 3.59 -4.65
CA GLY A 60 -16.99 2.21 -4.38
C GLY A 60 -17.47 1.38 -5.58
N ARG A 61 -17.56 1.94 -6.80
CA ARG A 61 -18.04 1.20 -7.99
C ARG A 61 -17.28 -0.09 -8.25
N CYS A 62 -15.96 -0.07 -8.14
CA CYS A 62 -15.12 -1.24 -8.33
C CYS A 62 -15.40 -2.37 -7.33
N ALA A 63 -15.81 -2.05 -6.11
CA ALA A 63 -16.26 -3.02 -5.12
C ALA A 63 -17.64 -3.59 -5.50
N HIS A 64 -18.58 -2.73 -5.85
CA HIS A 64 -19.95 -3.12 -6.21
C HIS A 64 -20.03 -4.00 -7.47
N VAL A 65 -19.18 -3.77 -8.47
CA VAL A 65 -19.18 -4.57 -9.71
C VAL A 65 -18.34 -5.85 -9.60
N CYS A 66 -17.70 -6.11 -8.46
CA CYS A 66 -16.88 -7.30 -8.29
C CYS A 66 -17.81 -8.51 -8.04
N PRO A 67 -17.88 -9.50 -8.96
CA PRO A 67 -18.80 -10.63 -8.80
C PRO A 67 -18.40 -11.59 -7.68
N TYR A 68 -17.19 -11.44 -7.12
CA TYR A 68 -16.63 -12.30 -6.08
C TYR A 68 -16.43 -11.58 -4.75
N ASP A 69 -16.88 -10.32 -4.63
CA ASP A 69 -16.66 -9.48 -3.43
C ASP A 69 -15.20 -9.40 -2.96
N ALA A 70 -14.25 -9.60 -3.89
CA ALA A 70 -12.82 -9.57 -3.62
C ALA A 70 -12.29 -8.15 -3.37
N VAL A 71 -12.93 -7.14 -3.97
CA VAL A 71 -12.57 -5.73 -3.81
C VAL A 71 -13.34 -5.15 -2.62
N LYS A 72 -12.62 -4.88 -1.54
CA LYS A 72 -13.17 -4.26 -0.33
C LYS A 72 -12.77 -2.80 -0.25
N MET A 73 -13.56 -1.98 0.46
CA MET A 73 -13.20 -0.59 0.74
C MET A 73 -12.41 -0.53 2.04
N GLY A 74 -11.28 0.19 2.05
CA GLY A 74 -10.47 0.37 3.25
C GLY A 74 -11.25 1.02 4.39
N LYS A 75 -11.13 0.44 5.57
CA LYS A 75 -11.77 0.83 6.84
C LYS A 75 -11.07 2.05 7.43
N LEU A 76 -11.68 2.65 8.46
CA LEU A 76 -11.14 3.83 9.17
C LEU A 76 -9.75 3.58 9.79
N THR A 77 -9.44 2.33 10.08
CA THR A 77 -8.14 1.87 10.61
C THR A 77 -7.05 1.74 9.55
N ASP A 78 -7.41 1.82 8.27
CA ASP A 78 -6.53 1.45 7.16
C ASP A 78 -5.81 2.67 6.57
N GLY A 79 -5.73 3.79 7.30
CA GLY A 79 -4.95 4.99 6.97
C GLY A 79 -5.22 5.62 5.58
N LEU A 80 -4.23 5.79 4.72
CA LEU A 80 -4.30 6.26 3.33
C LEU A 80 -5.14 5.33 2.47
N ALA A 81 -5.33 4.07 2.89
CA ALA A 81 -6.27 3.18 2.24
C ALA A 81 -7.74 3.46 2.63
N ILE A 82 -8.00 4.33 3.62
CA ILE A 82 -9.37 4.71 4.03
C ILE A 82 -10.19 5.15 2.82
N GLY A 83 -11.31 4.46 2.63
CA GLY A 83 -12.25 4.72 1.55
C GLY A 83 -11.69 4.45 0.14
N THR A 84 -10.54 3.81 0.01
CA THR A 84 -10.00 3.37 -1.28
C THR A 84 -10.12 1.85 -1.41
N PRO A 85 -10.22 1.31 -2.64
CA PRO A 85 -10.39 -0.12 -2.81
C PRO A 85 -9.09 -0.86 -2.54
N VAL A 86 -9.22 -2.00 -1.84
CA VAL A 86 -8.15 -2.90 -1.42
C VAL A 86 -8.59 -4.34 -1.63
N ILE A 87 -7.62 -5.22 -1.80
CA ILE A 87 -7.80 -6.67 -1.87
C ILE A 87 -6.97 -7.29 -0.77
N VAL A 88 -7.59 -8.21 -0.04
CA VAL A 88 -6.95 -9.00 1.02
C VAL A 88 -6.93 -10.45 0.55
N PRO A 89 -5.85 -10.91 -0.13
CA PRO A 89 -5.84 -12.21 -0.80
C PRO A 89 -6.09 -13.40 0.13
N ARG A 90 -5.73 -13.27 1.41
CA ARG A 90 -5.96 -14.31 2.43
C ARG A 90 -7.43 -14.44 2.85
N GLU A 91 -8.25 -13.42 2.62
CA GLU A 91 -9.70 -13.47 2.88
C GLU A 91 -10.47 -13.82 1.61
N THR A 92 -10.23 -13.07 0.54
CA THR A 92 -10.92 -13.26 -0.74
C THR A 92 -9.97 -12.81 -1.86
N PRO A 93 -9.39 -13.74 -2.65
CA PRO A 93 -8.45 -13.39 -3.69
C PRO A 93 -9.16 -12.78 -4.90
N CYS A 94 -8.39 -12.08 -5.73
CA CYS A 94 -8.88 -11.67 -7.03
C CYS A 94 -8.87 -12.86 -7.99
N TYR A 95 -10.03 -13.24 -8.50
CA TYR A 95 -10.15 -14.30 -9.51
C TYR A 95 -9.81 -13.85 -10.94
N LEU A 96 -9.21 -12.65 -11.09
CA LEU A 96 -8.73 -12.10 -12.35
C LEU A 96 -9.74 -12.25 -13.50
N CYS A 97 -10.92 -11.64 -13.35
CA CYS A 97 -12.02 -11.79 -14.30
C CYS A 97 -11.61 -11.41 -15.73
N PRO A 98 -12.02 -12.18 -16.77
CA PRO A 98 -11.65 -11.91 -18.17
C PRO A 98 -12.00 -10.49 -18.64
N ASP A 99 -13.13 -9.98 -18.17
CA ASP A 99 -13.67 -8.68 -18.58
C ASP A 99 -13.23 -7.50 -17.72
N LEU A 100 -12.47 -7.73 -16.63
CA LEU A 100 -12.03 -6.70 -15.69
C LEU A 100 -13.12 -5.64 -15.36
N PRO A 101 -14.30 -6.05 -14.86
CA PRO A 101 -15.42 -5.12 -14.64
C PRO A 101 -15.05 -4.00 -13.66
N CYS A 102 -14.19 -4.28 -12.68
CA CYS A 102 -13.67 -3.28 -11.74
C CYS A 102 -12.94 -2.13 -12.47
N VAL A 103 -12.09 -2.45 -13.45
CA VAL A 103 -11.36 -1.47 -14.27
C VAL A 103 -12.32 -0.67 -15.14
N LYS A 104 -13.19 -1.36 -15.90
CA LYS A 104 -14.18 -0.74 -16.80
C LYS A 104 -15.12 0.22 -16.06
N SER A 105 -15.47 -0.09 -14.81
CA SER A 105 -16.37 0.73 -13.99
C SER A 105 -15.72 1.99 -13.40
N CYS A 106 -14.39 2.12 -13.44
CA CYS A 106 -13.66 3.20 -12.78
C CYS A 106 -13.77 4.51 -13.59
N PRO A 107 -14.51 5.53 -13.12
CA PRO A 107 -14.73 6.74 -13.91
C PRO A 107 -13.53 7.69 -13.90
N SER A 108 -12.64 7.59 -12.91
CA SER A 108 -11.54 8.53 -12.71
C SER A 108 -10.21 8.09 -13.33
N GLY A 109 -10.15 6.89 -13.90
CA GLY A 109 -8.91 6.31 -14.40
C GLY A 109 -7.87 6.09 -13.29
N ALA A 110 -8.32 5.85 -12.05
CA ALA A 110 -7.45 5.36 -10.98
C ALA A 110 -7.05 3.90 -11.23
N LEU A 111 -7.95 3.13 -11.85
CA LEU A 111 -7.62 1.88 -12.52
C LEU A 111 -7.45 2.19 -14.00
N ASP A 112 -6.36 1.71 -14.59
CA ASP A 112 -5.93 1.98 -15.95
C ASP A 112 -6.91 1.37 -16.97
N PRO A 113 -7.68 2.20 -17.71
CA PRO A 113 -8.65 1.71 -18.69
C PRO A 113 -7.99 1.03 -19.89
N GLU A 114 -6.69 1.24 -20.13
CA GLU A 114 -5.95 0.58 -21.21
C GLU A 114 -5.60 -0.88 -20.87
N LEU A 115 -5.77 -1.31 -19.61
CA LEU A 115 -5.63 -2.70 -19.21
C LEU A 115 -6.82 -3.53 -19.74
N LYS A 116 -6.68 -4.03 -20.96
CA LYS A 116 -7.67 -4.90 -21.63
C LYS A 116 -7.38 -6.39 -21.46
N ASP A 117 -6.13 -6.73 -21.23
CA ASP A 117 -5.67 -8.12 -21.06
C ASP A 117 -5.45 -8.40 -19.56
N PRO A 118 -6.28 -9.26 -18.94
CA PRO A 118 -6.12 -9.63 -17.54
C PRO A 118 -4.74 -10.19 -17.21
N LEU A 119 -4.07 -10.90 -18.12
CA LEU A 119 -2.74 -11.48 -17.87
C LEU A 119 -1.63 -10.43 -17.76
N LYS A 120 -1.89 -9.20 -18.22
CA LYS A 120 -0.98 -8.05 -18.04
C LYS A 120 -1.17 -7.33 -16.72
N THR A 121 -2.10 -7.78 -15.89
CA THR A 121 -2.34 -7.19 -14.57
C THR A 121 -1.09 -7.27 -13.69
N ARG A 122 -0.85 -6.20 -12.93
CA ARG A 122 0.17 -6.11 -11.88
C ARG A 122 -0.50 -5.59 -10.62
N MET A 123 -0.72 -6.46 -9.64
CA MET A 123 -1.41 -6.12 -8.40
C MET A 123 -0.64 -6.49 -7.12
N GLY A 124 0.36 -7.37 -7.26
CA GLY A 124 1.23 -7.84 -6.19
C GLY A 124 2.09 -9.00 -6.68
N THR A 125 3.17 -9.31 -5.97
CA THR A 125 4.04 -10.46 -6.25
C THR A 125 3.97 -11.42 -5.08
N ALA A 126 3.53 -12.66 -5.34
CA ALA A 126 3.59 -13.72 -4.34
C ALA A 126 5.04 -14.16 -4.14
N VAL A 127 5.50 -14.21 -2.90
CA VAL A 127 6.86 -14.61 -2.52
C VAL A 127 6.77 -15.73 -1.50
N ILE A 128 7.53 -16.80 -1.72
CA ILE A 128 7.77 -17.85 -0.72
C ILE A 128 8.89 -17.34 0.18
N THR A 129 8.56 -17.07 1.45
CA THR A 129 9.47 -16.50 2.45
C THR A 129 10.57 -17.49 2.84
N GLU A 130 10.20 -18.72 3.21
CA GLU A 130 11.13 -19.77 3.65
C GLU A 130 11.50 -20.68 2.48
N ARG A 131 12.25 -20.14 1.51
CA ARG A 131 12.57 -20.85 0.26
C ARG A 131 13.38 -22.12 0.53
N GLU A 132 14.26 -22.08 1.51
CA GLU A 132 15.07 -23.18 2.04
C GLU A 132 14.28 -24.24 2.81
N GLU A 133 13.03 -23.99 3.19
CA GLU A 133 12.16 -24.98 3.83
C GLU A 133 11.15 -25.60 2.86
N CYS A 134 10.93 -24.96 1.70
CA CYS A 134 10.00 -25.43 0.68
C CYS A 134 10.36 -26.82 0.14
N LEU A 135 9.54 -27.81 0.47
CA LEU A 135 9.70 -29.21 0.04
C LEU A 135 9.71 -29.34 -1.49
N SER A 136 8.89 -28.56 -2.20
CA SER A 136 8.79 -28.58 -3.66
C SER A 136 10.06 -28.09 -4.34
N ILE A 137 10.74 -27.11 -3.75
CA ILE A 137 12.04 -26.63 -4.25
C ILE A 137 13.14 -27.66 -3.96
N LYS A 138 13.01 -28.46 -2.89
CA LYS A 138 13.92 -29.57 -2.57
C LYS A 138 13.66 -30.84 -3.40
N GLY A 139 12.71 -30.83 -4.33
CA GLY A 139 12.38 -31.98 -5.18
C GLY A 139 11.39 -32.97 -4.57
N LEU A 140 10.81 -32.67 -3.41
CA LEU A 140 9.73 -33.45 -2.82
C LEU A 140 8.37 -32.91 -3.30
N ARG A 141 7.39 -33.78 -3.55
CA ARG A 141 6.08 -33.36 -4.02
C ARG A 141 5.24 -32.78 -2.87
N CYS A 142 5.26 -31.45 -2.71
CA CYS A 142 4.34 -30.71 -1.85
C CYS A 142 3.46 -29.77 -2.69
N GLU A 143 2.14 -29.91 -2.57
CA GLU A 143 1.15 -29.11 -3.32
C GLU A 143 0.20 -28.34 -2.39
N VAL A 144 0.53 -28.25 -1.09
CA VAL A 144 -0.37 -27.66 -0.08
C VAL A 144 -0.68 -26.20 -0.39
N CYS A 145 0.32 -25.42 -0.80
CA CYS A 145 0.11 -24.01 -1.18
C CYS A 145 -0.78 -23.88 -2.42
N TYR A 146 -0.64 -24.76 -3.41
CA TYR A 146 -1.46 -24.76 -4.63
C TYR A 146 -2.91 -25.19 -4.35
N ARG A 147 -3.10 -26.22 -3.54
CA ARG A 147 -4.43 -26.75 -3.20
C ARG A 147 -5.23 -25.85 -2.26
N THR A 148 -4.55 -25.03 -1.48
CA THR A 148 -5.17 -24.07 -0.55
C THR A 148 -5.40 -22.71 -1.20
N CYS A 149 -4.72 -22.43 -2.31
CA CYS A 149 -4.91 -21.22 -3.10
C CYS A 149 -6.33 -21.19 -3.71
#